data_AF-A0A256XQX7-F1
#
_entry.id   AF-A0A256XQX7-F1
#
_cell.length_a   1.000
_cell.length_b   1.000
_cell.length_c   1.000
_cell.angle_alpha   90.00
_cell.angle_beta   90.00
_cell.angle_gamma   90.00
#
_symmetry.space_group_name_H-M   'P 1'
#
loop_
_entity.id
_entity.type
_entity.pdbx_description
1 polymer ?
#
loop_
_entity_poly.entity_id
_entity_poly.type
_entity_poly.pdbx_seq_one_letter_code
_entity_poly.pdbx_strand_id
1 'polypeptide(L)'
;MLELKAEEIRRMWKEYERKLTMKAESTIEGILEKYPKARFAWNYVKDNEYIRGLWEMADYIVVKKMKYNAHGDTHAKVVAANALKILNILLMKGYVPDIVKDGIGDIDDAHLVVLLSALLHDIGNGVERKRH
;
A
#
# COMPACT_ATOMS: atom_id res chain seq x y z
N MET A 1 -31.18 -4.06 -20.11
CA MET A 1 -31.12 -2.69 -19.53
C MET A 1 -30.38 -2.65 -18.19
N LEU A 2 -30.64 -3.58 -17.25
CA LEU A 2 -29.90 -3.67 -15.97
C LEU A 2 -28.44 -4.14 -16.13
N GLU A 3 -28.18 -5.13 -17.01
CA GLU A 3 -26.82 -5.62 -17.26
C GLU A 3 -25.91 -4.57 -17.91
N LEU A 4 -26.45 -3.80 -18.86
CA LEU A 4 -25.73 -2.67 -19.48
C LEU A 4 -25.28 -1.63 -18.44
N LYS A 5 -26.14 -1.30 -17.46
CA LYS A 5 -25.77 -0.41 -16.34
C LYS A 5 -24.69 -1.02 -15.45
N ALA A 6 -24.73 -2.33 -15.20
CA ALA A 6 -23.74 -3.00 -14.37
C ALA A 6 -22.34 -3.01 -15.03
N GLU A 7 -22.27 -3.18 -16.36
CA GLU A 7 -21.02 -3.09 -17.11
C GLU A 7 -20.45 -1.67 -17.12
N GLU A 8 -21.29 -0.65 -17.30
CA GLU A 8 -20.87 0.75 -17.21
C GLU A 8 -20.28 1.08 -15.82
N ILE A 9 -20.96 0.67 -14.75
CA ILE A 9 -20.47 0.87 -13.37
C ILE A 9 -19.14 0.15 -13.17
N ARG A 10 -19.00 -1.10 -13.63
CA ARG A 10 -17.74 -1.86 -13.54
C ARG A 10 -16.60 -1.15 -14.29
N ARG A 11 -16.87 -0.64 -15.49
CA ARG A 11 -15.87 0.08 -16.28
C ARG A 11 -15.47 1.39 -15.61
N MET A 12 -16.44 2.13 -15.10
CA MET A 12 -16.21 3.37 -14.34
C MET A 12 -15.36 3.10 -13.10
N TRP A 13 -15.68 2.06 -12.32
CA TRP A 13 -14.92 1.68 -11.12
C TRP A 13 -13.46 1.35 -11.45
N LYS A 14 -13.21 0.53 -12.47
CA LYS A 14 -11.86 0.19 -12.92
C LYS A 14 -11.05 1.44 -13.31
N GLU A 15 -11.70 2.41 -13.94
CA GLU A 15 -11.05 3.67 -14.29
C GLU A 15 -10.68 4.50 -13.05
N TYR A 16 -11.56 4.57 -12.05
CA TYR A 16 -11.26 5.23 -10.79
C TYR A 16 -10.13 4.54 -10.02
N GLU A 17 -10.17 3.22 -9.93
CA GLU A 17 -9.13 2.40 -9.31
C GLU A 17 -7.78 2.65 -9.96
N ARG A 18 -7.72 2.62 -11.30
CA ARG A 18 -6.50 2.97 -12.06
C ARG A 18 -5.98 4.36 -11.72
N LYS A 19 -6.85 5.37 -11.69
CA LYS A 19 -6.45 6.75 -11.34
C LYS A 19 -5.91 6.86 -9.91
N LEU A 20 -6.51 6.15 -8.96
CA LEU A 20 -6.05 6.11 -7.57
C LEU A 20 -4.68 5.46 -7.47
N THR A 21 -4.47 4.33 -8.15
CA THR A 21 -3.18 3.64 -8.21
C THR A 21 -2.10 4.53 -8.77
N MET A 22 -2.32 5.14 -9.94
CA MET A 22 -1.34 6.06 -10.55
C MET A 22 -0.99 7.23 -9.61
N LYS A 23 -2.00 7.81 -8.93
CA LYS A 23 -1.78 8.91 -7.98
C LYS A 23 -0.98 8.45 -6.75
N ALA A 24 -1.25 7.24 -6.25
CA ALA A 24 -0.55 6.67 -5.13
C ALA A 24 0.91 6.36 -5.49
N GLU A 25 1.16 5.70 -6.62
CA GLU A 25 2.49 5.39 -7.13
C GLU A 25 3.31 6.66 -7.36
N SER A 26 2.75 7.66 -8.04
CA SER A 26 3.42 8.96 -8.23
C SER A 26 3.74 9.66 -6.90
N THR A 27 2.86 9.56 -5.90
CA THR A 27 3.14 10.09 -4.56
C THR A 27 4.31 9.34 -3.91
N ILE A 28 4.29 8.01 -3.94
CA ILE A 28 5.34 7.16 -3.35
C ILE A 28 6.67 7.50 -4.02
N GLU A 29 6.73 7.46 -5.35
CA GLU A 29 7.95 7.72 -6.11
C GLU A 29 8.53 9.10 -5.80
N GLY A 30 7.70 10.15 -5.80
CA GLY A 30 8.15 11.50 -5.49
C GLY A 30 8.68 11.67 -4.06
N ILE A 31 8.11 10.96 -3.07
CA ILE A 31 8.64 10.96 -1.70
C ILE A 31 9.98 10.22 -1.65
N LEU A 32 10.06 9.06 -2.30
CA LEU A 32 11.20 8.16 -2.21
C LEU A 32 12.43 8.60 -3.03
N GLU A 33 12.34 9.67 -3.84
CA GLU A 33 13.50 10.23 -4.55
C GLU A 33 14.70 10.51 -3.65
N LYS A 34 14.43 10.87 -2.39
CA LYS A 34 15.45 11.24 -1.38
C LYS A 34 15.93 10.06 -0.51
N TYR A 35 15.33 8.89 -0.68
CA TYR A 35 15.45 7.76 0.25
C TYR A 35 15.82 6.49 -0.55
N PRO A 36 17.12 6.29 -0.89
CA PRO A 36 17.55 5.22 -1.77
C PRO A 36 17.22 3.80 -1.29
N LYS A 37 17.29 3.50 0.02
CA LYS A 37 16.94 2.17 0.56
C LYS A 37 15.44 1.92 0.40
N ALA A 38 14.61 2.88 0.77
CA ALA A 38 13.16 2.80 0.62
C ALA A 38 12.76 2.71 -0.87
N ARG A 39 13.43 3.48 -1.75
CA ARG A 39 13.23 3.43 -3.21
C ARG A 39 13.61 2.07 -3.81
N PHE A 40 14.70 1.48 -3.35
CA PHE A 40 15.08 0.13 -3.74
C PHE A 40 13.97 -0.88 -3.41
N ALA A 41 13.44 -0.83 -2.18
CA ALA A 41 12.34 -1.69 -1.76
C ALA A 41 11.05 -1.46 -2.57
N TRP A 42 10.70 -0.19 -2.87
CA TRP A 42 9.57 0.12 -3.74
C TRP A 42 9.70 -0.54 -5.11
N ASN A 43 10.86 -0.39 -5.75
CA ASN A 43 11.11 -0.97 -7.07
C ASN A 43 11.09 -2.50 -7.03
N TYR A 44 11.53 -3.11 -5.92
CA TYR A 44 11.44 -4.55 -5.74
C TYR A 44 9.99 -5.02 -5.58
N VAL A 45 9.14 -4.28 -4.87
CA VAL A 45 7.79 -4.73 -4.49
C VAL A 45 6.74 -4.41 -5.56
N LYS A 46 6.77 -3.23 -6.18
CA LYS A 46 5.65 -2.69 -6.98
C LYS A 46 5.22 -3.57 -8.17
N ASP A 47 6.19 -4.26 -8.78
CA ASP A 47 6.00 -5.13 -9.94
C ASP A 47 6.25 -6.61 -9.64
N ASN A 48 6.38 -6.97 -8.36
CA ASN A 48 6.62 -8.35 -7.96
C ASN A 48 5.35 -9.18 -8.04
N GLU A 49 5.35 -10.21 -8.88
CA GLU A 49 4.19 -11.09 -9.09
C GLU A 49 3.77 -11.84 -7.83
N TYR A 50 4.73 -12.27 -6.99
CA TYR A 50 4.41 -12.95 -5.74
C TYR A 50 3.70 -12.01 -4.77
N ILE A 51 4.19 -10.78 -4.61
CA ILE A 51 3.54 -9.79 -3.73
C ILE A 51 2.16 -9.39 -4.28
N ARG A 52 2.02 -9.24 -5.60
CA ARG A 52 0.72 -9.00 -6.22
C ARG A 52 -0.27 -10.12 -5.93
N GLY A 53 0.16 -11.37 -6.01
CA GLY A 53 -0.65 -12.53 -5.64
C GLY A 53 -1.11 -12.51 -4.18
N LEU A 54 -0.26 -12.05 -3.25
CA LEU A 54 -0.64 -11.88 -1.85
C LEU A 54 -1.75 -10.82 -1.67
N TRP A 55 -1.64 -9.67 -2.35
CA TRP A 55 -2.68 -8.63 -2.31
C TRP A 55 -4.00 -9.10 -2.93
N GLU A 56 -3.94 -9.79 -4.07
CA GLU A 56 -5.12 -10.34 -4.72
C GLU A 56 -5.82 -11.39 -3.85
N MET A 57 -5.05 -12.22 -3.14
CA MET A 57 -5.62 -13.22 -2.24
C MET A 57 -6.25 -12.58 -0.99
N ALA A 58 -5.61 -11.54 -0.42
CA ALA A 58 -6.18 -10.76 0.66
C ALA A 58 -7.53 -10.14 0.24
N ASP A 59 -7.58 -9.50 -0.92
CA ASP A 59 -8.83 -8.92 -1.47
C ASP A 59 -9.89 -9.99 -1.72
N TYR A 60 -9.51 -11.14 -2.29
CA TYR A 60 -10.45 -12.23 -2.56
C TYR A 60 -11.12 -12.73 -1.27
N ILE A 61 -10.35 -12.97 -0.21
CA ILE A 61 -10.90 -13.42 1.07
C ILE A 61 -11.84 -12.33 1.63
N VAL A 62 -11.34 -11.11 1.78
CA VAL A 62 -12.09 -10.06 2.48
C VAL A 62 -13.33 -9.61 1.70
N VAL A 63 -13.20 -9.39 0.39
CA VAL A 63 -14.32 -8.91 -0.45
C VAL A 63 -15.23 -10.05 -0.85
N LYS A 64 -14.70 -11.15 -1.40
CA LYS A 64 -15.55 -12.22 -1.97
C LYS A 64 -16.11 -13.14 -0.91
N LYS A 65 -15.34 -13.50 0.13
CA LYS A 65 -15.79 -14.40 1.19
C LYS A 65 -16.46 -13.67 2.33
N MET A 66 -15.85 -12.61 2.86
CA MET A 66 -16.36 -11.91 4.05
C MET A 66 -17.34 -10.76 3.74
N LYS A 67 -17.41 -10.31 2.47
CA LYS A 67 -18.29 -9.22 2.01
C LYS A 67 -17.94 -7.84 2.61
N TYR A 68 -16.66 -7.61 2.89
CA TYR A 68 -16.15 -6.30 3.30
C TYR A 68 -15.59 -5.50 2.10
N ASN A 69 -15.07 -4.31 2.39
CA ASN A 69 -14.48 -3.39 1.41
C ASN A 69 -13.10 -3.87 0.90
N ALA A 70 -12.52 -3.14 -0.04
CA ALA A 70 -11.33 -3.54 -0.80
C ALA A 70 -10.04 -3.62 0.05
N HIS A 71 -9.22 -4.64 -0.22
CA HIS A 71 -7.93 -4.94 0.42
C HIS A 71 -6.84 -5.36 -0.61
N GLY A 72 -7.03 -5.04 -1.89
CA GLY A 72 -6.12 -5.40 -3.00
C GLY A 72 -4.96 -4.42 -3.26
N ASP A 73 -4.35 -4.49 -4.45
CA ASP A 73 -3.13 -3.73 -4.80
C ASP A 73 -3.30 -2.22 -4.60
N THR A 74 -4.44 -1.68 -5.02
CA THR A 74 -4.73 -0.26 -5.05
C THR A 74 -4.89 0.23 -3.63
N HIS A 75 -5.55 -0.57 -2.78
CA HIS A 75 -5.66 -0.30 -1.35
C HIS A 75 -4.26 -0.21 -0.73
N ALA A 76 -3.42 -1.22 -0.90
CA ALA A 76 -2.08 -1.27 -0.30
C ALA A 76 -1.22 -0.04 -0.71
N LYS A 77 -1.25 0.32 -2.00
CA LYS A 77 -0.52 1.49 -2.52
C LYS A 77 -1.07 2.81 -1.97
N VAL A 78 -2.40 2.96 -1.88
CA VAL A 78 -3.02 4.16 -1.30
C VAL A 78 -2.68 4.30 0.18
N VAL A 79 -2.69 3.21 0.95
CA VAL A 79 -2.29 3.21 2.35
C VAL A 79 -0.82 3.60 2.49
N ALA A 80 0.08 3.00 1.69
CA ALA A 80 1.50 3.34 1.69
C ALA A 80 1.77 4.82 1.34
N ALA A 81 1.11 5.35 0.31
CA ALA A 81 1.24 6.75 -0.08
C ALA A 81 0.82 7.71 1.04
N ASN A 82 -0.24 7.39 1.79
CA ASN A 82 -0.69 8.20 2.92
C ASN A 82 0.20 8.02 4.16
N ALA A 83 0.67 6.81 4.44
CA ALA A 83 1.59 6.54 5.54
C ALA A 83 2.90 7.33 5.39
N LEU A 84 3.48 7.36 4.18
CA LEU A 84 4.67 8.17 3.88
C LEU A 84 4.41 9.67 4.00
N LYS A 85 3.24 10.16 3.59
CA LYS A 85 2.83 11.56 3.79
C LYS A 85 2.76 11.91 5.28
N ILE A 86 2.17 11.02 6.08
CA ILE A 86 2.09 11.20 7.53
C ILE A 86 3.49 11.23 8.15
N LEU A 87 4.37 10.30 7.77
CA LEU A 87 5.77 10.30 8.22
C LEU A 87 6.46 11.63 7.89
N ASN A 88 6.34 12.13 6.65
CA ASN A 88 6.92 13.42 6.26
C ASN A 88 6.38 14.59 7.10
N ILE A 89 5.07 14.63 7.37
CA ILE A 89 4.48 15.67 8.22
C ILE A 89 5.07 15.62 9.64
N LEU A 90 5.23 14.42 10.21
CA LEU A 90 5.83 14.23 11.53
C LEU A 90 7.29 14.71 11.56
N LEU A 91 8.08 14.33 10.57
CA LEU A 91 9.48 14.78 10.43
C LEU A 91 9.56 16.31 10.30
N MET A 92 8.70 16.93 9.50
CA MET A 92 8.62 18.39 9.36
C MET A 92 8.27 19.10 10.68
N LYS A 93 7.57 18.42 11.60
CA LYS A 93 7.25 18.93 12.93
C LYS A 93 8.32 18.62 13.98
N GLY A 94 9.45 18.01 13.58
CA GLY A 94 10.57 17.69 14.46
C GLY A 94 10.40 16.40 15.25
N TYR A 95 9.40 15.57 14.94
CA TYR A 95 9.31 14.23 15.52
C TYR A 95 10.41 13.34 14.94
N VAL A 96 11.14 12.66 15.81
CA VAL A 96 12.21 11.73 15.43
C VAL A 96 11.66 10.30 15.53
N PRO A 97 11.66 9.51 14.44
CA PRO A 97 11.24 8.11 14.48
C PRO A 97 12.13 7.28 15.41
N ASP A 98 11.55 6.27 16.07
CA ASP A 98 12.27 5.45 17.07
C ASP A 98 13.50 4.76 16.47
N ILE A 99 13.41 4.25 15.23
CA ILE A 99 14.55 3.64 14.54
C ILE A 99 15.77 4.56 14.45
N VAL A 100 15.54 5.88 14.38
CA VAL A 100 16.59 6.91 14.38
C VAL A 100 17.01 7.25 15.80
N LYS A 101 16.04 7.44 16.71
CA LYS A 101 16.28 7.78 18.12
C LYS A 101 17.11 6.71 18.84
N ASP A 102 16.88 5.45 18.51
CA ASP A 102 17.55 4.30 19.11
C ASP A 102 18.89 3.98 18.41
N GLY A 103 19.28 4.75 17.38
CA GLY A 103 20.53 4.57 16.66
C GLY A 103 20.60 3.31 15.80
N ILE A 104 19.46 2.68 15.50
CA ILE A 104 19.37 1.45 14.71
C ILE A 104 19.46 1.75 13.21
N GLY A 105 18.96 2.91 12.78
CA GLY A 105 18.96 3.33 11.40
C GLY A 105 18.82 4.85 11.23
N ASP A 106 18.61 5.26 9.99
CA ASP A 106 18.45 6.66 9.58
C ASP A 106 17.03 6.95 9.08
N ILE A 107 16.82 8.17 8.56
CA ILE A 107 15.51 8.59 8.04
C ILE A 107 15.11 7.76 6.81
N ASP A 108 16.06 7.28 6.00
CA ASP A 108 15.76 6.39 4.88
C ASP A 108 15.25 5.04 5.40
N ASP A 109 15.86 4.49 6.46
CA ASP A 109 15.37 3.28 7.13
C ASP A 109 13.96 3.48 7.70
N ALA A 110 13.64 4.66 8.25
CA ALA A 110 12.28 4.97 8.69
C ALA A 110 11.27 4.94 7.53
N HIS A 111 11.62 5.50 6.37
CA HIS A 111 10.75 5.45 5.18
C HIS A 111 10.62 4.03 4.63
N LEU A 112 11.70 3.24 4.65
CA LEU A 112 11.70 1.84 4.26
C LEU A 112 10.74 1.02 5.12
N VAL A 113 10.84 1.15 6.44
CA VAL A 113 9.98 0.44 7.40
C VAL A 113 8.51 0.82 7.18
N VAL A 114 8.20 2.11 7.09
CA VAL A 114 6.81 2.58 6.88
C VAL A 114 6.26 2.11 5.53
N LEU A 115 7.04 2.20 4.46
CA LEU A 115 6.65 1.74 3.13
C LEU A 115 6.29 0.26 3.13
N LEU A 116 7.21 -0.60 3.60
CA LEU A 116 7.01 -2.05 3.57
C LEU A 116 5.90 -2.48 4.52
N SER A 117 5.82 -1.87 5.71
CA SER A 117 4.74 -2.15 6.66
C SER A 117 3.38 -1.84 6.05
N ALA A 118 3.22 -0.69 5.39
CA ALA A 118 1.97 -0.29 4.77
C ALA A 118 1.60 -1.16 3.56
N LEU A 119 2.57 -1.47 2.69
CA LEU A 119 2.36 -2.32 1.53
C LEU A 119 1.98 -3.75 1.92
N LEU A 120 2.47 -4.27 3.05
CA LEU A 120 2.28 -5.66 3.44
C LEU A 120 1.30 -5.85 4.60
N HIS A 121 0.66 -4.79 5.10
CA HIS A 121 -0.13 -4.86 6.34
C HIS A 121 -1.27 -5.88 6.32
N ASP A 122 -1.88 -6.10 5.14
CA ASP A 122 -3.08 -6.92 4.96
C ASP A 122 -2.82 -8.32 4.39
N ILE A 123 -1.58 -8.69 4.05
CA ILE A 123 -1.31 -10.01 3.44
C ILE A 123 -1.71 -11.18 4.36
N GLY A 124 -1.80 -10.92 5.66
CA GLY A 124 -2.28 -11.89 6.66
C GLY A 124 -3.75 -12.29 6.48
N ASN A 125 -4.55 -11.55 5.71
CA ASN A 125 -5.94 -11.92 5.39
C ASN A 125 -6.02 -13.19 4.52
N GLY A 126 -4.94 -13.51 3.79
CA GLY A 126 -4.84 -14.74 3.00
C GLY A 126 -4.44 -15.98 3.81
N VAL A 127 -4.15 -15.84 5.12
CA VAL A 127 -3.63 -16.92 5.96
C VAL A 127 -4.63 -17.29 7.05
N GLU A 128 -5.06 -18.55 7.06
CA GLU A 128 -5.87 -19.08 8.15
C GLU A 128 -5.06 -19.14 9.44
N ARG A 129 -5.62 -18.63 10.54
CA ARG A 129 -5.04 -18.68 11.87
C ARG A 129 -6.10 -19.21 12.82
N LYS A 130 -5.78 -20.27 13.58
CA LYS A 130 -6.72 -20.84 14.56
C LYS A 130 -7.14 -19.74 15.55
N ARG A 131 -8.44 -19.42 15.58
CA ARG A 131 -9.08 -18.38 16.41
C ARG A 131 -8.86 -16.94 15.93
N HIS A 132 -8.67 -16.73 14.64
CA HIS A 132 -8.59 -15.42 14.00
C HIS A 132 -9.48 -15.38 12.76
#